data_AF-A0AAV5JL27-F1
#
_entry.id   AF-A0AAV5JL27-F1
#
_cell.length_a   1.000
_cell.length_b   1.000
_cell.length_c   1.000
_cell.angle_alpha   90.00
_cell.angle_beta   90.00
_cell.angle_gamma   90.00
#
_symmetry.space_group_name_H-M   'P 1'
#
loop_
_entity.id
_entity.type
_entity.pdbx_description
1 polymer ?
#
loop_
_entity_poly.entity_id
_entity_poly.type
_entity_poly.pdbx_seq_one_letter_code
_entity_poly.pdbx_strand_id
1 'polypeptide(L)'
;MGVDDPVLNSSNKKIGMKMHWMFYMGGPPTGVKTNWIMHEYHLSDSGSSSSRSSRRSGHTKIDFSKWVVCRVYEQNFCDENDDGTELSCLDEVFLSLDDLDEISLPN
;
A
#
# COMPACT_ATOMS: atom_id res chain seq x y z
N MET A 1 3.11 -10.70 8.16
CA MET A 1 2.49 -10.05 6.98
C MET A 1 1.02 -10.42 6.97
N GLY A 2 0.17 -9.41 7.05
CA GLY A 2 -0.68 -9.21 8.23
C GLY A 2 -2.12 -9.64 7.93
N VAL A 3 -2.82 -10.10 8.96
CA VAL A 3 -4.25 -10.44 8.89
C VAL A 3 -5.03 -9.16 8.56
N ASP A 4 -5.99 -9.25 7.65
CA ASP A 4 -6.83 -8.10 7.26
C ASP A 4 -7.59 -7.54 8.47
N ASP A 5 -7.56 -6.21 8.65
CA ASP A 5 -8.21 -5.54 9.77
C ASP A 5 -9.66 -5.12 9.44
N PRO A 6 -10.64 -5.36 10.32
CA PRO A 6 -12.00 -4.86 10.10
C PRO A 6 -12.07 -3.35 10.28
N VAL A 7 -12.72 -2.66 9.34
CA VAL A 7 -13.04 -1.23 9.47
C VAL A 7 -14.41 -1.10 10.13
N LEU A 8 -14.45 -0.49 11.31
CA LEU A 8 -15.66 -0.26 12.08
C LEU A 8 -16.09 1.21 11.99
N ASN A 9 -17.40 1.46 12.01
CA ASN A 9 -17.93 2.81 12.19
C ASN A 9 -18.02 3.18 13.68
N SER A 10 -18.48 4.40 13.98
CA SER A 10 -18.66 4.91 15.35
C SER A 10 -19.61 4.07 16.22
N SER A 11 -20.45 3.23 15.62
CA SER A 11 -21.36 2.30 16.29
C SER A 11 -20.82 0.86 16.37
N ASN A 12 -19.52 0.65 16.16
CA ASN A 12 -18.85 -0.65 16.11
C ASN A 12 -19.42 -1.63 15.05
N LYS A 13 -20.14 -1.12 14.05
CA LYS A 13 -20.59 -1.93 12.91
C LYS A 13 -19.47 -2.01 11.89
N LYS A 14 -19.15 -3.23 11.46
CA LYS A 14 -18.21 -3.48 10.36
C LYS A 14 -18.76 -2.90 9.06
N ILE A 15 -17.98 -2.01 8.45
CA ILE A 15 -18.27 -1.38 7.17
C ILE A 15 -17.30 -1.81 6.06
N GLY A 16 -16.16 -2.40 6.41
CA GLY A 16 -15.13 -2.74 5.43
C GLY A 16 -14.01 -3.60 6.00
N MET A 17 -12.99 -3.81 5.16
CA MET A 17 -11.71 -4.42 5.51
C MET A 17 -10.57 -3.50 5.08
N LYS A 18 -9.49 -3.51 5.85
CA LYS A 18 -8.24 -2.79 5.56
C LYS A 18 -7.10 -3.79 5.41
N MET A 19 -6.43 -3.75 4.27
CA MET A 19 -5.20 -4.51 3.98
C MET A 19 -3.98 -3.59 4.07
N HIS A 20 -2.86 -4.15 4.48
CA HIS A 20 -1.58 -3.45 4.61
C HIS A 20 -0.57 -4.04 3.62
N TRP A 21 -0.01 -3.18 2.78
CA TRP A 21 0.94 -3.53 1.74
C TRP A 21 2.24 -2.76 1.93
N MET A 22 3.35 -3.45 1.67
CA MET A 22 4.70 -2.90 1.69
C MET A 22 5.27 -3.04 0.28
N PHE A 23 5.91 -1.99 -0.22
CA PHE A 23 6.56 -2.05 -1.53
C PHE A 23 8.02 -2.48 -1.42
N TYR A 24 8.46 -3.22 -2.43
CA TYR A 24 9.83 -3.65 -2.61
C TYR A 24 10.32 -3.15 -3.97
N MET A 25 11.55 -2.65 -4.05
CA MET A 25 12.21 -2.38 -5.32
C MET A 25 12.94 -3.64 -5.79
N GLY A 26 12.82 -3.95 -7.08
CA GLY A 26 13.35 -5.19 -7.67
C GLY A 26 12.41 -6.39 -7.54
N GLY A 27 12.80 -7.52 -8.14
CA GLY A 27 12.04 -8.76 -8.10
C GLY A 27 12.54 -9.72 -7.01
N PRO A 28 11.73 -10.68 -6.56
CA PRO A 28 12.22 -11.81 -5.78
C PRO A 28 13.37 -12.53 -6.52
N PRO A 29 14.43 -13.00 -5.84
CA PRO A 29 14.63 -13.02 -4.38
C PRO A 29 15.38 -11.81 -3.80
N THR A 30 15.87 -10.87 -4.62
CA THR A 30 16.79 -9.79 -4.21
C THR A 30 16.10 -8.46 -3.92
N GLY A 31 14.76 -8.44 -3.83
CA GLY A 31 14.00 -7.21 -3.67
C GLY A 31 14.34 -6.48 -2.37
N VAL A 32 14.67 -5.19 -2.48
CA VAL A 32 14.96 -4.31 -1.33
C VAL A 32 13.65 -3.73 -0.82
N LYS A 33 13.38 -3.87 0.48
CA LYS A 33 12.21 -3.27 1.13
C LYS A 33 12.30 -1.75 1.05
N THR A 34 11.22 -1.11 0.61
CA THR A 34 11.13 0.36 0.57
C THR A 34 10.41 0.90 1.79
N ASN A 35 10.46 2.23 1.95
CA ASN A 35 9.69 2.98 2.93
C ASN A 35 8.23 3.19 2.53
N TRP A 36 7.82 2.74 1.34
CA TRP A 36 6.47 2.96 0.85
C TRP A 36 5.48 1.96 1.45
N ILE A 37 4.44 2.52 2.06
CA ILE A 37 3.31 1.80 2.64
C ILE A 37 2.07 2.09 1.82
N MET A 38 1.26 1.05 1.57
CA MET A 38 -0.09 1.21 1.08
C MET A 38 -1.10 0.58 2.06
N HIS A 39 -2.14 1.36 2.35
CA HIS A 39 -3.36 0.83 2.96
C HIS A 39 -4.44 0.75 1.90
N GLU A 40 -4.99 -0.46 1.71
CA GLU A 40 -6.09 -0.70 0.77
C GLU A 40 -7.36 -0.99 1.57
N TYR A 41 -8.44 -0.30 1.23
CA TYR A 41 -9.72 -0.38 1.93
C TYR A 41 -10.80 -0.91 0.99
N HIS A 42 -11.44 -2.00 1.42
CA HIS A 42 -12.58 -2.62 0.74
C HIS A 42 -13.86 -2.34 1.50
N LEU A 43 -14.89 -1.86 0.81
CA LEU A 43 -16.22 -1.69 1.39
C LEU A 43 -16.92 -3.05 1.47
N SER A 44 -17.50 -3.39 2.63
CA SER A 44 -18.30 -4.61 2.78
C SER A 44 -19.66 -4.42 2.14
N ASP A 45 -20.10 -5.37 1.30
CA ASP A 45 -21.43 -5.38 0.69
C ASP A 45 -22.52 -5.69 1.74
N SER A 46 -22.82 -4.70 2.58
CA SER A 46 -23.88 -4.80 3.59
C SER A 46 -25.09 -3.94 3.27
N GLY A 47 -25.12 -3.32 2.07
CA GLY A 47 -26.18 -2.43 1.60
C GLY A 47 -27.08 -3.00 0.49
N SER A 48 -26.71 -4.12 -0.13
CA SER A 48 -27.49 -4.70 -1.25
C SER A 48 -28.60 -5.67 -0.82
N SER A 49 -28.64 -6.10 0.45
CA SER A 49 -29.58 -7.13 0.92
C SER A 49 -30.96 -6.61 1.34
N SER A 50 -31.25 -5.30 1.25
CA SER A 50 -32.57 -4.73 1.57
C SER A 50 -33.23 -3.99 0.41
N SER A 51 -33.34 -4.61 -0.78
CA SER A 51 -34.45 -4.29 -1.69
C SER A 51 -34.63 -5.36 -2.75
N ARG A 52 -35.04 -6.56 -2.32
CA ARG A 52 -35.76 -7.50 -3.18
C ARG A 52 -37.22 -7.09 -3.32
N SER A 53 -37.52 -5.84 -3.68
CA SER A 53 -38.85 -5.47 -4.14
C SER A 53 -38.91 -4.08 -4.79
N SER A 54 -39.71 -4.02 -5.85
CA SER A 54 -40.27 -2.83 -6.51
C SER A 54 -39.39 -2.04 -7.50
N ARG A 55 -39.47 -2.48 -8.76
CA ARG A 55 -40.02 -1.74 -9.91
C ARG A 55 -39.57 -0.27 -10.10
N ARG A 56 -38.98 -0.05 -11.29
CA ARG A 56 -38.98 1.20 -12.08
C ARG A 56 -38.23 2.40 -11.47
N SER A 57 -36.94 2.50 -11.74
CA SER A 57 -36.31 3.80 -12.02
C SER A 57 -34.97 3.57 -12.71
N GLY A 58 -34.83 4.13 -13.92
CA GLY A 58 -33.65 4.00 -14.77
C GLY A 58 -32.47 4.84 -14.28
N HIS A 59 -32.01 4.60 -13.06
CA HIS A 59 -30.73 5.11 -12.58
C HIS A 59 -29.81 3.91 -12.36
N THR A 60 -28.73 3.85 -13.14
CA THR A 60 -27.59 2.96 -12.88
C THR A 60 -26.99 3.36 -11.53
N LYS A 61 -27.45 2.75 -10.44
CA LYS A 61 -26.82 2.91 -9.13
C LYS A 61 -25.38 2.43 -9.29
N ILE A 62 -24.42 3.34 -9.09
CA ILE A 62 -22.99 3.01 -9.13
C ILE A 62 -22.75 2.01 -8.00
N ASP A 63 -22.26 0.84 -8.37
CA ASP A 63 -21.92 -0.20 -7.42
C ASP A 63 -20.55 0.11 -6.81
N PHE A 64 -20.58 0.77 -5.64
CA PHE A 64 -19.37 1.16 -4.92
C PHE A 64 -18.59 -0.04 -4.36
N SER A 65 -19.18 -1.25 -4.33
CA SER A 65 -18.47 -2.46 -3.89
C SER A 65 -17.34 -2.88 -4.83
N LYS A 66 -17.32 -2.35 -6.06
CA LYS A 66 -16.29 -2.61 -7.08
C LYS A 66 -15.05 -1.71 -6.95
N TRP A 67 -15.11 -0.70 -6.09
CA TRP A 67 -14.04 0.26 -5.91
C TRP A 67 -13.32 -0.02 -4.60
N VAL A 68 -12.00 0.15 -4.64
CA VAL A 68 -11.14 0.17 -3.45
C VAL A 68 -10.62 1.58 -3.24
N VAL A 69 -10.37 1.94 -1.99
CA VAL A 69 -9.66 3.17 -1.66
C VAL A 69 -8.26 2.82 -1.23
N CYS A 70 -7.26 3.46 -1.82
CA CYS A 70 -5.86 3.26 -1.46
C CYS A 70 -5.29 4.53 -0.83
N ARG A 71 -4.56 4.39 0.27
CA ARG A 71 -3.72 5.45 0.83
C ARG A 71 -2.28 5.00 0.72
N VAL A 72 -1.49 5.73 -0.05
CA VAL A 72 -0.06 5.48 -0.25
C VAL A 72 0.73 6.59 0.43
N TYR A 73 1.77 6.24 1.18
CA TYR A 73 2.65 7.19 1.85
C TYR A 73 4.02 6.59 2.10
N GLU A 74 5.00 7.45 2.29
CA GLU A 74 6.34 7.07 2.73
C GLU A 74 6.39 7.10 4.26
N GLN A 75 6.83 6.00 4.86
CA GLN A 75 7.08 5.89 6.28
C GLN A 75 8.55 6.17 6.55
N ASN A 76 8.85 7.28 7.23
CA ASN A 76 10.20 7.55 7.70
C ASN A 76 10.55 6.53 8.80
N PHE A 77 11.35 5.52 8.45
CA PHE A 77 12.05 4.69 9.42
C PHE A 77 13.32 5.44 9.83
N CYS A 78 13.17 6.46 10.67
CA CYS A 78 14.30 6.92 11.48
C CYS A 78 14.25 6.04 12.72
N ASP A 79 14.94 4.90 12.68
CA ASP A 79 15.17 4.12 13.90
C ASP A 79 15.91 5.03 14.89
N GLU A 80 15.33 5.24 16.07
CA GLU A 80 15.96 5.96 17.20
C GLU A 80 17.08 5.11 17.83
N ASN A 81 17.89 4.43 17.02
CA ASN A 81 19.07 3.68 17.43
C ASN A 81 20.29 4.18 16.63
N ASP A 82 20.80 5.33 17.06
CA ASP A 82 22.21 5.55 17.39
C ASP A 82 23.25 4.58 16.78
N ASP A 83 23.74 4.89 15.56
CA ASP A 83 25.17 5.00 15.20
C ASP A 83 25.31 5.25 13.69
N GLY A 84 25.51 6.52 13.31
CA GLY A 84 26.16 6.90 12.05
C GLY A 84 25.47 6.57 10.72
N THR A 85 24.55 7.45 10.28
CA THR A 85 24.22 7.69 8.85
C THR A 85 23.80 6.45 8.05
N GLU A 86 22.72 5.78 8.45
CA GLU A 86 22.03 4.84 7.54
C GLU A 86 21.31 5.66 6.46
N LEU A 87 21.74 5.52 5.21
CA LEU A 87 21.16 6.24 4.09
C LEU A 87 19.75 5.71 3.80
N SER A 88 18.91 6.53 3.18
CA SER A 88 17.62 6.04 2.72
C SER A 88 17.83 4.90 1.70
N CYS A 89 16.90 3.95 1.61
CA CYS A 89 17.02 2.84 0.65
C CYS A 89 17.17 3.30 -0.81
N LEU A 90 16.79 4.54 -1.13
CA LEU A 90 17.01 5.15 -2.45
C LEU A 90 18.43 5.68 -2.62
N ASP A 91 19.01 6.26 -1.57
CA ASP A 91 20.39 6.75 -1.57
C ASP A 91 21.38 5.59 -1.68
N GLU A 92 21.14 4.45 -1.01
CA GLU A 92 21.97 3.24 -1.15
C GLU A 92 21.96 2.69 -2.60
N VAL A 93 20.79 2.66 -3.24
CA VAL A 93 20.68 2.23 -4.66
C VAL A 93 21.34 3.23 -5.59
N PHE A 94 21.25 4.53 -5.29
CA PHE A 94 21.89 5.58 -6.07
C PHE A 94 23.43 5.48 -5.99
N LEU A 95 23.99 5.32 -4.79
CA LEU A 95 25.43 5.20 -4.61
C LEU A 95 26.00 3.89 -5.19
N SER A 96 25.28 2.78 -5.07
CA SER A 96 25.70 1.53 -5.73
C SER A 96 25.67 1.59 -7.26
N LEU A 97 24.96 2.56 -7.85
CA LEU A 97 25.00 2.82 -9.30
C LEU A 97 26.24 3.62 -9.70
N ASP A 98 26.66 4.59 -8.89
CA ASP A 98 27.85 5.42 -9.15
C ASP A 98 29.15 4.60 -9.16
N ASP A 99 29.24 3.52 -8.37
CA ASP A 99 30.39 2.59 -8.36
C ASP A 99 30.58 1.82 -9.69
N LEU A 100 29.59 1.80 -10.60
CA LEU A 100 29.70 1.12 -11.89
C LEU A 100 30.23 2.00 -13.03
N ASP A 101 30.33 3.32 -12.83
CA ASP A 101 30.80 4.25 -13.85
C ASP A 101 32.33 4.46 -13.84
N GLU A 102 33.08 3.78 -12.95
CA GLU A 102 34.55 3.90 -12.85
C GLU A 102 35.34 2.71 -13.44
N ILE A 103 34.85 2.05 -14.50
CA ILE A 103 35.72 1.19 -15.34
C ILE A 103 36.61 2.04 -16.25
N SER A 104 37.71 2.54 -15.70
CA SER A 104 38.79 3.16 -16.48
C SER A 104 39.44 2.14 -17.44
N LEU A 105 39.42 2.47 -18.72
CA LEU A 105 40.09 1.78 -19.83
C LEU A 105 41.62 1.68 -19.63
N PRO A 106 42.30 0.60 -20.04
CA PRO A 106 43.69 0.67 -20.43
C PRO A 106 43.83 1.06 -21.91
N ASN A 107 44.79 1.95 -22.19
CA ASN A 107 45.28 2.36 -23.51
C ASN A 107 46.48 1.51 -23.92
#